data_AF-A0A7C1RCV5-F1
#
_entry.id   AF-A0A7C1RCV5-F1
#
_cell.length_a   1.000
_cell.length_b   1.000
_cell.length_c   1.000
_cell.angle_alpha   90.00
_cell.angle_beta   90.00
_cell.angle_gamma   90.00
#
_symmetry.space_group_name_H-M   'P 1'
#
loop_
_entity.id
_entity.type
_entity.pdbx_description
1 polymer ?
#
loop_
_entity_poly.entity_id
_entity_poly.type
_entity_poly.pdbx_seq_one_letter_code
_entity_poly.pdbx_strand_id
1 'polypeptide(L)'
;MVYKKYIKRGGKLYGPYYYKSIKQNGKVITEYVGPCKETKSMKKKSSLKKFFKTFFISLPIIVLVIALFSLPLNQINEKQDNQNSNLGLIINNLKKKIIKVEVLGLDITQFWEQKPPEDRVIDTLVEQCTVAYYQGCGGAEAILD
;
A
#
# COMPACT_ATOMS: atom_id res chain seq x y z
N MET A 1 35.34 -44.68 8.06
CA MET A 1 34.41 -43.53 8.19
C MET A 1 34.90 -42.62 9.31
N VAL A 2 34.87 -41.30 9.10
CA VAL A 2 35.20 -40.30 10.13
C VAL A 2 33.89 -39.77 10.71
N TYR A 3 33.80 -39.64 12.03
CA TYR A 3 32.62 -39.12 12.71
C TYR A 3 32.97 -38.02 13.71
N LYS A 4 32.00 -37.11 13.94
CA LYS A 4 32.14 -36.02 14.92
C LYS A 4 31.74 -36.52 16.30
N LYS A 5 32.55 -36.20 17.30
CA LYS A 5 32.26 -36.44 18.71
C LYS A 5 32.28 -35.12 19.46
N TYR A 6 31.27 -34.90 20.30
CA TYR A 6 31.20 -33.79 21.23
C TYR A 6 31.30 -34.32 22.65
N ILE A 7 31.95 -33.57 23.52
CA ILE A 7 32.19 -33.95 24.91
C ILE A 7 31.60 -32.86 25.81
N LYS A 8 30.77 -33.24 26.78
CA LYS A 8 30.27 -32.31 27.81
C LYS A 8 31.19 -32.36 29.03
N ARG A 9 31.69 -31.22 29.48
CA ARG A 9 32.47 -31.08 30.73
C ARG A 9 32.01 -29.83 31.48
N GLY A 10 31.68 -29.97 32.76
CA GLY A 10 31.23 -28.83 33.58
C GLY A 10 30.04 -28.07 32.99
N GLY A 11 29.09 -28.77 32.36
CA GLY A 11 27.91 -28.16 31.71
C GLY A 11 28.17 -27.52 30.34
N LYS A 12 29.42 -27.43 29.87
CA LYS A 12 29.76 -26.86 28.55
C LYS A 12 30.02 -27.96 27.52
N LEU A 13 29.61 -27.74 26.27
CA LEU A 13 29.83 -28.64 25.14
C LEU A 13 31.14 -28.27 24.41
N TYR A 14 32.05 -29.25 24.29
CA TYR A 14 33.35 -29.11 23.62
C TYR A 14 33.42 -29.99 22.37
N GLY A 15 34.04 -29.49 21.31
CA GLY A 15 34.14 -30.15 20.01
C GLY A 15 33.86 -29.18 18.86
N PRO A 16 33.75 -29.67 17.61
CA PRO A 16 33.75 -31.07 17.19
C PRO A 16 35.15 -31.72 17.19
N TYR A 17 35.25 -32.94 17.72
CA TYR A 17 36.43 -33.81 17.57
C TYR A 17 36.18 -34.85 16.48
N TYR A 18 37.16 -35.11 15.64
CA TYR A 18 37.05 -36.08 14.55
C TYR A 18 37.75 -37.37 14.92
N TYR A 19 37.01 -38.47 14.87
CA TYR A 19 37.54 -39.81 15.09
C TYR A 19 37.32 -40.67 13.86
N LYS A 20 38.29 -41.54 13.57
CA LYS A 20 38.24 -42.54 12.50
C LYS A 20 38.33 -43.92 13.09
N SER A 21 37.49 -44.83 12.62
CA SER A 21 37.55 -46.25 12.96
C SER A 21 38.44 -46.98 11.96
N ILE A 22 39.47 -47.68 12.44
CA ILE A 22 40.44 -48.44 11.65
C ILE A 22 40.52 -49.87 12.20
N LYS A 23 40.62 -50.88 11.32
CA LYS A 23 40.83 -52.28 11.72
C LYS A 23 42.33 -52.58 11.58
N GLN A 24 43.00 -52.89 12.68
CA GLN A 24 44.42 -53.27 12.71
C GLN A 24 44.55 -54.57 13.49
N ASN A 25 45.19 -55.58 12.90
CA ASN A 25 45.39 -56.91 13.51
C ASN A 25 44.09 -57.56 14.02
N GLY A 26 43.01 -57.47 13.25
CA GLY A 26 41.71 -58.04 13.63
C GLY A 26 40.90 -57.21 14.65
N LYS A 27 41.50 -56.19 15.27
CA LYS A 27 40.85 -55.31 16.26
C LYS A 27 40.42 -53.99 15.64
N VAL A 28 39.25 -53.48 16.02
CA VAL A 28 38.78 -52.14 15.65
C VAL A 28 39.30 -51.12 16.66
N ILE A 29 40.00 -50.09 16.18
CA ILE A 29 40.60 -49.02 16.98
C ILE A 29 40.04 -47.68 16.50
N THR A 30 39.80 -46.76 17.44
CA THR A 30 39.41 -45.38 17.14
C THR A 30 40.61 -44.46 17.25
N GLU A 31 40.97 -43.80 16.16
CA GLU A 31 42.07 -42.84 16.07
C GLU A 31 41.54 -41.42 16.01
N TYR A 32 42.18 -40.50 16.75
CA TYR A 32 41.87 -39.07 16.66
C TYR A 32 42.55 -38.47 15.43
N VAL A 33 41.75 -37.89 14.53
CA VAL A 33 42.22 -37.43 13.22
C VAL A 33 42.66 -35.96 13.23
N GLY A 34 42.72 -35.35 14.42
CA GLY A 34 42.98 -33.92 14.57
C GLY A 34 41.75 -33.05 14.31
N PRO A 35 41.91 -31.72 14.44
CA PRO A 35 40.89 -30.79 14.00
C PRO A 35 40.80 -30.89 12.48
N CYS A 36 39.72 -31.48 11.97
CA CYS A 36 39.42 -31.34 10.56
C CYS A 36 39.33 -29.83 10.31
N LYS A 37 40.11 -29.30 9.35
CA LYS A 37 39.90 -27.95 8.82
C LYS A 37 38.55 -27.98 8.14
N GLU A 38 37.47 -27.98 8.92
CA GLU A 38 36.15 -27.68 8.41
C GLU A 38 36.28 -26.33 7.77
N THR A 39 36.13 -26.36 6.44
CA THR A 39 35.94 -25.24 5.54
C THR A 39 35.13 -24.17 6.24
N LYS A 40 35.83 -23.26 6.92
CA LYS A 40 35.32 -22.15 7.76
C LYS A 40 33.82 -22.31 7.96
N SER A 41 33.42 -23.30 8.77
CA SER A 41 32.00 -23.59 8.98
C SER A 41 31.41 -22.24 9.31
N MET A 42 30.51 -21.80 8.43
CA MET A 42 30.03 -20.43 8.40
C MET A 42 29.52 -20.16 9.80
N LYS A 43 30.33 -19.49 10.63
CA LYS A 43 29.82 -18.71 11.75
C LYS A 43 28.90 -17.78 11.02
N LYS A 44 27.62 -18.15 10.94
CA LYS A 44 26.54 -17.38 10.33
C LYS A 44 26.52 -16.15 11.22
N LYS A 45 27.39 -15.19 10.88
CA LYS A 45 27.63 -13.95 11.62
C LYS A 45 26.25 -13.33 11.64
N SER A 46 25.61 -13.45 12.79
CA SER A 46 24.18 -13.41 12.94
C SER A 46 23.65 -12.14 12.28
N SER A 47 23.08 -12.29 11.09
CA SER A 47 22.40 -11.22 10.35
C SER A 47 21.22 -10.64 11.14
N LEU A 48 20.84 -11.29 12.24
CA LEU A 48 19.96 -10.79 13.29
C LEU A 48 20.25 -9.33 13.69
N LYS A 49 21.53 -8.92 13.84
CA LYS A 49 21.83 -7.52 14.19
C LYS A 49 21.37 -6.51 13.13
N LYS A 50 21.37 -6.90 11.85
CA LYS A 50 20.84 -6.05 10.76
C LYS A 50 19.32 -6.04 10.78
N PHE A 51 18.70 -7.17 11.08
CA PHE A 51 17.24 -7.34 11.16
C PHE A 51 16.62 -6.50 12.29
N PHE A 52 17.26 -6.45 13.46
CA PHE A 52 16.80 -5.59 14.55
C PHE A 52 16.92 -4.10 14.21
N LYS A 53 17.98 -3.67 13.52
CA LYS A 53 18.15 -2.25 13.15
C LYS A 53 17.05 -1.74 12.23
N THR A 54 16.62 -2.54 11.25
CA THR A 54 15.53 -2.17 10.33
C THR A 54 14.17 -2.18 11.03
N PHE A 55 13.95 -3.11 11.97
CA PHE A 55 12.69 -3.24 12.69
C PHE A 55 12.37 -2.05 13.61
N PHE A 56 13.38 -1.49 14.30
CA PHE A 56 13.19 -0.31 15.15
C PHE A 56 12.90 0.97 14.35
N ILE A 57 13.36 1.06 13.10
CA ILE A 57 13.11 2.21 12.23
C ILE A 57 11.68 2.17 11.66
N SER A 58 11.14 0.97 11.36
CA SER A 58 9.80 0.84 10.78
C SER A 58 8.66 0.91 11.81
N LEU A 59 8.92 0.57 13.07
CA LEU A 59 7.92 0.56 14.15
C LEU A 59 7.15 1.90 14.31
N PRO A 60 7.79 3.08 14.40
CA PRO A 60 7.07 4.34 14.57
C PRO A 60 6.20 4.70 13.37
N ILE A 61 6.63 4.33 12.16
CA ILE A 61 5.88 4.59 10.91
C ILE A 61 4.59 3.77 10.92
N ILE A 62 4.64 2.50 11.32
CA ILE A 62 3.47 1.62 11.41
C ILE A 62 2.46 2.16 12.45
N VAL A 63 2.95 2.58 13.62
CA VAL A 63 2.09 3.16 14.67
C VAL A 63 1.41 4.45 14.17
N LEU A 64 2.13 5.29 13.43
CA LEU A 64 1.58 6.52 12.85
C LEU A 64 0.47 6.22 11.84
N VAL A 65 0.67 5.24 10.95
CA VAL A 65 -0.35 4.83 9.97
C VAL A 65 -1.60 4.30 10.66
N ILE A 66 -1.45 3.46 11.68
CA ILE A 66 -2.60 2.94 12.46
C ILE A 66 -3.33 4.08 13.17
N ALA A 67 -2.60 5.04 13.75
CA ALA A 67 -3.18 6.20 14.41
C ALA A 67 -3.98 7.07 13.44
N LEU A 68 -3.47 7.30 12.23
CA LEU A 68 -4.17 8.05 11.18
C LEU A 68 -5.47 7.36 10.73
N PHE A 69 -5.46 6.04 10.62
CA PHE A 69 -6.66 5.26 10.29
C PHE A 69 -7.67 5.17 11.44
N SER A 70 -7.22 5.32 12.68
CA SER A 70 -8.08 5.26 13.86
C SER A 70 -8.83 6.56 14.12
N LEU A 71 -8.50 7.65 13.40
CA LEU A 71 -9.24 8.90 13.53
C LEU A 71 -10.64 8.71 12.93
N PRO A 72 -11.72 8.83 13.73
CA PRO A 72 -13.07 8.71 13.20
C PRO A 72 -13.31 9.86 12.23
N LEU A 73 -13.60 9.53 10.96
CA LEU A 73 -13.98 10.47 9.90
C LEU A 73 -15.35 11.16 10.14
N ASN A 74 -15.78 11.23 11.39
CA ASN A 74 -17.16 11.54 11.76
C ASN A 74 -17.45 13.04 11.92
N GLN A 75 -16.55 13.92 11.44
CA GLN A 75 -16.70 15.39 11.59
C GLN A 75 -16.98 16.15 10.28
N ILE A 76 -17.13 15.46 9.15
CA ILE A 76 -17.31 16.16 7.86
C ILE A 76 -18.80 16.46 7.57
N ASN A 77 -19.74 15.79 8.25
CA ASN A 77 -21.15 15.86 7.88
C ASN A 77 -21.93 17.02 8.55
N GLU A 78 -21.42 17.66 9.60
CA GLU A 78 -22.21 18.64 10.36
C GLU A 78 -22.23 20.04 9.72
N LYS A 79 -21.32 20.34 8.79
CA LYS A 79 -21.19 21.71 8.26
C LYS A 79 -22.00 22.00 6.98
N GLN A 80 -22.57 20.98 6.34
CA GLN A 80 -23.38 21.19 5.12
C GLN A 80 -24.83 21.63 5.40
N ASP A 81 -25.39 21.31 6.57
CA ASP A 81 -26.79 21.64 6.86
C ASP A 81 -27.04 23.15 7.05
N ASN A 82 -26.01 23.89 7.44
CA ASN A 82 -26.13 25.34 7.72
C ASN A 82 -26.01 26.23 6.46
N GLN A 83 -25.50 25.70 5.33
CA GLN A 83 -25.55 26.41 4.05
C GLN A 83 -26.87 26.16 3.31
N ASN A 84 -27.49 24.99 3.50
CA ASN A 84 -28.76 24.64 2.85
C ASN A 84 -29.97 25.43 3.42
N SER A 85 -29.90 25.88 4.68
CA SER A 85 -30.96 26.69 5.31
C SER A 85 -31.09 28.09 4.70
N ASN A 86 -29.98 28.75 4.37
CA ASN A 86 -29.98 30.06 3.71
C ASN A 86 -30.46 29.98 2.25
N LEU A 87 -30.09 28.91 1.53
CA LEU A 87 -30.58 28.64 0.17
C LEU A 87 -32.11 28.46 0.16
N GLY A 88 -32.66 27.73 1.14
CA GLY A 88 -34.11 27.56 1.29
C GLY A 88 -34.87 28.87 1.48
N LEU A 89 -34.34 29.80 2.29
CA LEU A 89 -34.93 31.13 2.49
C LEU A 89 -34.88 31.99 1.21
N ILE A 90 -33.78 31.93 0.45
CA ILE A 90 -33.65 32.65 -0.82
C ILE A 90 -34.66 32.12 -1.85
N ILE A 91 -34.79 30.79 -1.98
CA ILE A 91 -35.75 30.16 -2.90
C ILE A 91 -37.19 30.55 -2.56
N ASN A 92 -37.55 30.55 -1.27
CA ASN A 92 -38.90 30.94 -0.83
C ASN A 92 -39.21 32.41 -1.11
N ASN A 93 -38.23 33.31 -0.92
CA ASN A 93 -38.39 34.72 -1.23
C ASN A 93 -38.52 34.98 -2.75
N LEU A 94 -37.78 34.23 -3.58
CA LEU A 94 -37.90 34.31 -5.04
C LEU A 94 -39.24 33.79 -5.53
N LYS A 95 -39.69 32.63 -5.03
CA LYS A 95 -40.99 32.04 -5.37
C LYS A 95 -42.15 32.99 -5.03
N LYS A 96 -42.08 33.66 -3.87
CA LYS A 96 -43.06 34.68 -3.46
C LYS A 96 -43.07 35.91 -4.38
N LYS A 97 -41.90 36.34 -4.87
CA LYS A 97 -41.81 37.44 -5.85
C LYS A 97 -42.40 37.06 -7.21
N ILE A 98 -42.12 35.85 -7.70
CA ILE A 98 -42.66 35.37 -8.98
C ILE A 98 -44.19 35.32 -8.95
N ILE A 99 -44.78 34.73 -7.90
CA ILE A 99 -46.25 34.71 -7.72
C ILE A 99 -46.83 36.13 -7.70
N LYS A 100 -46.14 37.08 -7.05
CA LYS A 100 -46.60 38.47 -7.00
C LYS A 100 -46.56 39.15 -8.39
N VAL A 101 -45.63 38.77 -9.26
CA VAL A 101 -45.54 39.29 -10.64
C VAL A 101 -46.64 38.68 -11.52
N GLU A 102 -46.96 37.41 -11.34
CA GLU A 102 -48.03 36.72 -12.08
C GLU A 102 -49.42 37.32 -11.80
N VAL A 103 -49.67 37.74 -10.56
CA VAL A 103 -50.93 38.41 -10.16
C VAL A 103 -51.05 39.82 -10.77
N LEU A 104 -49.97 40.42 -11.27
CA LEU A 104 -49.99 41.75 -11.90
C LEU A 104 -50.30 41.71 -13.41
N GLY A 105 -50.71 40.56 -13.96
CA GLY A 105 -51.29 40.48 -15.31
C GLY A 105 -50.31 40.67 -16.46
N LEU A 106 -49.00 40.50 -16.22
CA LEU A 106 -48.01 40.40 -17.28
C LEU A 106 -47.93 38.94 -17.73
N ASP A 107 -48.65 38.62 -18.80
CA ASP A 107 -48.69 37.30 -19.41
C ASP A 107 -47.35 37.00 -20.13
N ILE A 108 -46.42 36.37 -19.41
CA ILE A 108 -45.06 36.04 -19.91
C ILE A 108 -45.07 34.75 -20.75
N THR A 109 -46.23 34.16 -21.02
CA THR A 109 -46.36 32.93 -21.80
C THR A 109 -45.94 33.09 -23.26
N GLN A 110 -45.87 34.33 -23.79
CA GLN A 110 -45.45 34.59 -25.17
C GLN A 110 -43.92 34.52 -25.41
N PHE A 111 -43.09 34.35 -24.38
CA PHE A 111 -41.62 34.33 -24.55
C PHE A 111 -40.98 32.94 -24.55
N TRP A 112 -41.73 31.88 -24.22
CA TRP A 112 -41.18 30.52 -24.07
C TRP A 112 -41.39 29.60 -25.28
N GLU A 113 -41.93 30.10 -26.39
CA GLU A 113 -42.24 29.28 -27.57
C GLU A 113 -41.10 29.18 -28.60
N GLN A 114 -39.90 29.64 -28.26
CA GLN A 114 -38.68 29.33 -29.04
C GLN A 114 -37.79 28.35 -28.26
N LYS A 115 -38.10 27.06 -28.40
CA LYS A 115 -37.22 25.96 -27.99
C LYS A 115 -36.07 25.87 -29.02
N PRO A 116 -34.80 26.12 -28.67
CA PRO A 116 -33.70 25.82 -29.58
C PRO A 116 -33.62 24.30 -29.79
N PRO A 117 -33.28 23.82 -31.00
CA PRO A 117 -33.17 22.39 -31.28
C PRO A 117 -32.03 21.78 -30.43
N GLU A 118 -32.38 20.86 -29.53
CA GLU A 118 -31.47 20.20 -28.59
C GLU A 118 -30.50 19.20 -29.26
N ASP A 119 -30.59 18.98 -30.57
CA ASP A 119 -30.00 17.80 -31.21
C ASP A 119 -28.64 18.03 -31.91
N ARG A 120 -27.88 19.09 -31.60
CA ARG A 120 -26.59 19.34 -32.30
C ARG A 120 -25.35 19.66 -31.46
N VAL A 121 -25.46 19.75 -30.13
CA VAL A 121 -24.31 20.21 -29.30
C VAL A 121 -23.61 19.06 -28.57
N ILE A 122 -24.25 17.90 -28.40
CA ILE A 122 -23.67 16.81 -27.59
C ILE A 122 -22.65 15.98 -28.40
N ASP A 123 -22.80 15.86 -29.71
CA ASP A 123 -21.91 15.00 -30.51
C ASP A 123 -20.51 15.60 -30.73
N THR A 124 -20.38 16.93 -30.75
CA THR A 124 -19.07 17.58 -31.02
C THR A 124 -18.14 17.64 -29.80
N LEU A 125 -18.66 17.51 -28.58
CA LEU A 125 -17.83 17.54 -27.36
C LEU A 125 -17.30 16.15 -26.97
N VAL A 126 -18.01 15.07 -27.31
CA VAL A 126 -17.56 13.70 -27.07
C VAL A 126 -16.42 13.33 -28.02
N GLU A 127 -16.43 13.84 -29.26
CA GLU A 127 -15.38 13.54 -30.24
C GLU A 127 -14.04 14.22 -29.91
N GLN A 128 -14.04 15.43 -29.34
CA GLN A 128 -12.80 16.13 -28.95
C GLN A 128 -12.10 15.51 -27.73
N CYS A 129 -12.82 14.87 -26.81
CA CYS A 129 -12.20 14.23 -25.64
C CYS A 129 -11.53 12.88 -25.99
N THR A 130 -12.02 12.17 -27.00
CA THR A 130 -11.49 10.84 -27.35
C THR A 130 -10.13 10.92 -28.06
N VAL A 131 -9.87 11.98 -28.84
CA VAL A 131 -8.60 12.18 -29.56
C VAL A 131 -7.44 12.51 -28.62
N ALA A 132 -7.70 13.20 -27.50
CA ALA A 132 -6.66 13.55 -26.53
C ALA A 132 -6.14 12.34 -25.72
N TYR A 133 -6.94 11.29 -25.56
CA TYR A 133 -6.55 10.12 -24.76
C TYR A 133 -5.59 9.17 -25.48
N TYR A 134 -5.64 9.12 -26.83
CA TYR A 134 -4.78 8.22 -27.61
C TYR A 134 -3.41 8.80 -27.99
N GLN A 135 -3.21 10.12 -27.89
CA GLN A 135 -1.89 10.73 -28.17
C GLN A 135 -0.95 10.80 -26.94
N GLY A 136 -1.42 10.40 -25.75
CA GLY A 136 -0.66 10.55 -24.49
C GLY A 136 0.08 9.31 -23.98
N CYS A 137 -0.05 8.13 -24.59
CA CYS A 137 0.49 6.87 -24.05
C CYS A 137 1.38 6.10 -25.04
N GLY A 138 2.26 6.79 -25.75
CA GLY A 138 3.31 6.17 -26.58
C GLY A 138 4.70 6.62 -26.16
N GLY A 139 5.32 5.93 -25.21
CA GLY A 139 6.74 6.21 -24.90
C GLY A 139 7.29 5.67 -23.59
N ALA A 140 7.21 4.36 -23.34
CA ALA A 140 8.19 3.64 -22.51
C ALA A 140 7.91 2.13 -22.56
N GLU A 141 8.57 1.41 -23.46
CA GLU A 141 9.06 0.03 -23.25
C GLU A 141 9.68 -0.51 -24.54
N ALA A 142 11.00 -0.38 -24.66
CA ALA A 142 11.81 -1.16 -25.60
C ALA A 142 13.28 -1.15 -25.15
N ILE A 143 13.58 -1.77 -24.00
CA ILE A 143 14.91 -2.33 -23.72
C ILE A 143 14.67 -3.60 -22.88
N LEU A 144 14.76 -4.76 -23.51
CA LEU A 144 15.27 -6.04 -22.98
C LEU A 144 14.97 -7.13 -24.03
N ASP A 145 15.95 -7.38 -24.89
CA ASP A 145 16.55 -8.71 -25.16
C ASP A 145 17.56 -8.63 -26.32
#